data_AF-A0A959TNX0-F1
#
_entry.id   AF-A0A959TNX0-F1
#
_cell.length_a   1.000
_cell.length_b   1.000
_cell.length_c   1.000
_cell.angle_alpha   90.00
_cell.angle_beta   90.00
_cell.angle_gamma   90.00
#
_symmetry.space_group_name_H-M   'P 1'
#
loop_
_entity.id
_entity.type
_entity.pdbx_description
1 polymer ?
#
loop_
_entity_poly.entity_id
_entity_poly.type
_entity_poly.pdbx_seq_one_letter_code
_entity_poly.pdbx_strand_id
1 'polypeptide(L)'
;AVTPGGHTLDGHSTNPTSLGLIMQGGWDHVVLQEQSQLPTIPYYQVNLMYPGARRLQDSIHLYDPCANVLFYLTWGRRFGGMQCDGGMVHCSPDFTDFGHMQDSLTAAYLGIANELHAQVAPVGEAWRHALQDTTLVLHTADNSHPNVAGTYLAACTFHTALWDESPVGLGYDPGLPVAQRAALQASADAVVFDPDAEWGLELDRPVAGFSYVVNGGTVEVTDTSLAPATSTYTWDFGDGGTANGPTATHTYAGTGTYTVSLVVSACGRMDTVMQEVAITTLGLAEREGLSEMLPAVVITDVLPVEAQEAVRAELLTVEGRVVASTRLRPGRNTWSMGSGLPAALYTLRTLTATGAVERWQRVVKER
;
A
#
# COMPACT_ATOMS: atom_id res chain seq x y z
N ALA A 1 8.74 14.93 26.91
CA ALA A 1 8.45 15.70 28.15
C ALA A 1 7.18 15.15 28.80
N VAL A 2 6.84 15.53 30.04
CA VAL A 2 5.61 15.08 30.72
C VAL A 2 4.77 16.29 31.11
N THR A 3 3.48 16.27 30.77
CA THR A 3 2.51 17.30 31.11
C THR A 3 1.95 17.09 32.53
N PRO A 4 1.28 18.09 33.12
CA PRO A 4 0.65 17.92 34.44
C PRO A 4 -0.40 16.79 34.43
N GLY A 5 -0.41 15.95 35.46
CA GLY A 5 -1.43 14.91 35.63
C GLY A 5 -2.79 15.44 36.09
N GLY A 6 -3.83 14.60 35.99
CA GLY A 6 -5.19 14.94 36.46
C GLY A 6 -6.01 15.81 35.51
N HIS A 7 -5.60 15.91 34.24
CA HIS A 7 -6.30 16.64 33.21
C HIS A 7 -6.97 15.68 32.21
N THR A 8 -8.07 16.15 31.62
CA THR A 8 -8.67 15.51 30.44
C THR A 8 -7.94 15.96 29.18
N LEU A 9 -8.17 15.29 28.04
CA LEU A 9 -7.65 15.77 26.76
C LEU A 9 -8.18 17.17 26.44
N ASP A 10 -9.46 17.42 26.71
CA ASP A 10 -10.08 18.74 26.61
C ASP A 10 -9.35 19.78 27.48
N GLY A 11 -9.04 19.43 28.73
CA GLY A 11 -8.28 20.29 29.63
C GLY A 11 -6.86 20.58 29.14
N HIS A 12 -6.16 19.59 28.58
CA HIS A 12 -4.85 19.78 27.96
C HIS A 12 -4.91 20.69 26.73
N SER A 13 -5.99 20.64 25.94
CA SER A 13 -6.15 21.43 24.71
C SER A 13 -6.18 22.96 24.94
N THR A 14 -6.35 23.39 26.20
CA THR A 14 -6.32 24.82 26.59
C THR A 14 -5.28 25.13 27.67
N ASN A 15 -4.54 24.11 28.14
CA ASN A 15 -3.58 24.25 29.22
C ASN A 15 -2.27 24.89 28.71
N PRO A 16 -1.83 26.06 29.25
CA PRO A 16 -0.65 26.75 28.73
C PRO A 16 0.65 25.96 28.82
N THR A 17 0.81 25.09 29.81
CA THR A 17 2.01 24.24 29.94
C THR A 17 2.04 23.17 28.86
N SER A 18 0.88 22.56 28.59
CA SER A 18 0.75 21.51 27.58
C SER A 18 0.95 22.09 26.17
N LEU A 19 0.27 23.20 25.88
CA LEU A 19 0.44 23.91 24.61
C LEU A 19 1.86 24.45 24.44
N GLY A 20 2.50 24.94 25.51
CA GLY A 20 3.89 25.38 25.46
C GLY A 20 4.90 24.27 25.13
N LEU A 21 4.63 23.02 25.52
CA LEU A 21 5.43 21.86 25.11
C LEU A 21 5.15 21.44 23.66
N ILE A 22 3.89 21.46 23.25
CA ILE A 22 3.50 21.18 21.86
C ILE A 22 4.15 22.18 20.90
N MET A 23 4.12 23.47 21.25
CA MET A 23 4.73 24.56 20.48
C MET A 23 6.25 24.45 20.29
N GLN A 24 6.94 23.65 21.11
CA GLN A 24 8.38 23.43 20.93
C GLN A 24 8.68 22.64 19.65
N GLY A 25 7.77 21.75 19.23
CA GLY A 25 7.97 20.83 18.10
C GLY A 25 9.18 19.91 18.29
N GLY A 26 9.53 19.17 17.23
CA GLY A 26 10.63 18.21 17.24
C GLY A 26 10.32 16.94 18.03
N TRP A 27 9.05 16.56 18.10
CA TRP A 27 8.59 15.37 18.80
C TRP A 27 8.35 14.25 17.79
N ASP A 28 9.06 13.12 17.93
CA ASP A 28 8.74 11.93 17.11
C ASP A 28 7.33 11.42 17.41
N HIS A 29 6.95 11.44 18.70
CA HIS A 29 5.62 11.04 19.16
C HIS A 29 5.07 12.00 20.21
N VAL A 30 3.77 12.27 20.14
CA VAL A 30 3.01 12.91 21.21
C VAL A 30 1.95 11.94 21.72
N VAL A 31 2.13 11.45 22.94
CA VAL A 31 1.24 10.45 23.55
C VAL A 31 0.07 11.14 24.23
N LEU A 32 -1.15 10.78 23.81
CA LEU A 32 -2.40 11.33 24.34
C LEU A 32 -3.14 10.27 25.17
N GLN A 33 -3.45 10.61 26.42
CA GLN A 33 -4.23 9.76 27.31
C GLN A 33 -5.39 10.57 27.89
N GLU A 34 -6.61 10.02 27.80
CA GLU A 34 -7.75 10.58 28.53
C GLU A 34 -7.75 10.07 29.97
N GLN A 35 -8.54 10.69 30.84
CA GLN A 35 -8.79 10.17 32.17
C GLN A 35 -9.42 8.76 32.07
N SER A 36 -8.75 7.76 32.65
CA SER A 36 -9.03 6.32 32.63
C SER A 36 -10.48 5.82 32.55
N GLN A 37 -11.48 6.50 33.13
CA GLN A 37 -12.89 6.06 33.10
C GLN A 37 -13.75 6.82 32.08
N LEU A 38 -13.37 8.05 31.71
CA LEU A 38 -14.21 8.92 30.89
C LEU A 38 -14.49 8.38 29.48
N PRO A 39 -13.58 7.65 28.80
CA PRO A 39 -13.90 7.05 27.51
C PRO A 39 -15.08 6.07 27.57
N THR A 40 -15.38 5.51 28.75
CA THR A 40 -16.53 4.59 28.94
C THR A 40 -17.86 5.27 29.19
N ILE A 41 -17.86 6.59 29.44
CA ILE A 41 -19.06 7.36 29.75
C ILE A 41 -19.46 8.15 28.49
N PRO A 42 -20.57 7.80 27.80
CA PRO A 42 -20.90 8.36 26.49
C PRO A 42 -20.90 9.89 26.48
N TYR A 43 -21.45 10.54 27.52
CA TYR A 43 -21.45 12.00 27.62
C TYR A 43 -20.04 12.60 27.52
N TYR A 44 -19.07 12.10 28.28
CA TYR A 44 -17.71 12.64 28.30
C TYR A 44 -16.92 12.25 27.05
N GLN A 45 -17.18 11.07 26.49
CA GLN A 45 -16.58 10.63 25.24
C GLN A 45 -16.86 11.63 24.11
N VAL A 46 -18.15 11.92 23.82
CA VAL A 46 -18.52 12.83 22.72
C VAL A 46 -18.31 14.31 23.04
N ASN A 47 -18.47 14.74 24.30
CA ASN A 47 -18.41 16.17 24.63
C ASN A 47 -17.03 16.65 25.09
N LEU A 48 -16.13 15.78 25.56
CA LEU A 48 -14.80 16.16 26.04
C LEU A 48 -13.67 15.42 25.31
N MET A 49 -13.64 14.09 25.37
CA MET A 49 -12.51 13.30 24.86
C MET A 49 -12.29 13.55 23.37
N TYR A 50 -13.30 13.35 22.54
CA TYR A 50 -13.15 13.47 21.08
C TYR A 50 -12.88 14.91 20.62
N PRO A 51 -13.61 15.94 21.10
CA PRO A 51 -13.27 17.33 20.78
C PRO A 51 -11.88 17.75 21.27
N GLY A 52 -11.48 17.31 22.47
CA GLY A 52 -10.16 17.59 23.03
C GLY A 52 -9.04 16.96 22.22
N ALA A 53 -9.20 15.69 21.83
CA ALA A 53 -8.29 14.97 20.97
C ALA A 53 -8.06 15.66 19.62
N ARG A 54 -9.16 16.06 18.93
CA ARG A 54 -9.08 16.81 17.66
C ARG A 54 -8.25 18.09 17.80
N ARG A 55 -8.57 18.93 18.80
CA ARG A 55 -7.86 20.19 19.01
C ARG A 55 -6.38 19.99 19.38
N LEU A 56 -6.07 18.93 20.14
CA LEU A 56 -4.69 18.59 20.46
C LEU A 56 -3.94 18.15 19.21
N GLN A 57 -4.51 17.28 18.38
CA GLN A 57 -3.88 16.89 17.11
C GLN A 57 -3.67 18.09 16.19
N ASP A 58 -4.68 18.95 16.00
CA ASP A 58 -4.56 20.18 15.21
C ASP A 58 -3.40 21.05 15.73
N SER A 59 -3.29 21.17 17.05
CA SER A 59 -2.20 21.94 17.68
C SER A 59 -0.84 21.27 17.48
N ILE A 60 -0.76 19.95 17.60
CA ILE A 60 0.46 19.17 17.39
C ILE A 60 0.94 19.36 15.95
N HIS A 61 0.09 19.09 14.98
CA HIS A 61 0.43 19.16 13.56
C HIS A 61 0.62 20.59 13.05
N LEU A 62 0.10 21.61 13.74
CA LEU A 62 0.42 23.00 13.45
C LEU A 62 1.90 23.33 13.69
N TYR A 63 2.51 22.78 14.75
CA TYR A 63 3.90 23.07 15.12
C TYR A 63 4.88 21.97 14.69
N ASP A 64 4.39 20.75 14.54
CA ASP A 64 5.16 19.59 14.09
C ASP A 64 4.26 18.69 13.22
N PRO A 65 4.17 18.98 11.91
CA PRO A 65 3.36 18.20 10.97
C PRO A 65 3.75 16.71 10.86
N CYS A 66 4.90 16.34 11.42
CA CYS A 66 5.48 15.00 11.34
C CYS A 66 5.43 14.25 12.67
N ALA A 67 4.97 14.88 13.74
CA ALA A 67 4.78 14.22 15.01
C ALA A 67 3.66 13.17 14.92
N ASN A 68 3.98 11.93 15.28
CA ASN A 68 3.00 10.86 15.35
C ASN A 68 2.13 11.07 16.61
N VAL A 69 0.82 11.20 16.44
CA VAL A 69 -0.12 11.21 17.57
C VAL A 69 -0.38 9.77 17.97
N LEU A 70 -0.07 9.42 19.22
CA LEU A 70 -0.23 8.07 19.76
C LEU A 70 -1.20 8.08 20.94
N PHE A 71 -2.36 7.44 20.79
CA PHE A 71 -3.29 7.27 21.90
C PHE A 71 -2.82 6.16 22.84
N TYR A 72 -2.79 6.48 24.12
CA TYR A 72 -2.60 5.51 25.19
C TYR A 72 -3.94 4.87 25.54
N LEU A 73 -4.22 3.71 24.93
CA LEU A 73 -5.41 2.92 25.26
C LEU A 73 -5.26 2.31 26.65
N THR A 74 -6.01 2.87 27.61
CA THR A 74 -5.98 2.49 29.02
C THR A 74 -6.69 1.17 29.29
N TRP A 75 -6.65 0.71 30.55
CA TRP A 75 -7.24 -0.57 30.97
C TRP A 75 -8.55 -0.44 31.76
N GLY A 76 -9.36 -1.50 31.73
CA GLY A 76 -10.56 -1.64 32.55
C GLY A 76 -10.29 -1.80 34.06
N ARG A 77 -11.31 -1.52 34.89
CA ARG A 77 -11.28 -1.82 36.32
C ARG A 77 -11.28 -3.33 36.54
N ARG A 78 -10.59 -3.80 37.57
CA ARG A 78 -10.39 -5.25 37.83
C ARG A 78 -11.68 -6.07 37.80
N PHE A 79 -12.75 -5.50 38.34
CA PHE A 79 -14.06 -6.14 38.45
C PHE A 79 -15.15 -5.46 37.61
N GLY A 80 -14.76 -4.61 36.66
CA GLY A 80 -15.71 -3.77 35.94
C GLY A 80 -16.43 -2.76 36.87
N GLY A 81 -17.76 -2.75 36.78
CA GLY A 81 -18.67 -1.86 37.50
C GLY A 81 -18.96 -0.56 36.76
N MET A 82 -20.16 -0.03 36.98
CA MET A 82 -20.59 1.27 36.46
C MET A 82 -19.66 2.42 36.89
N GLN A 83 -19.25 3.24 35.92
CA GLN A 83 -18.44 4.44 36.12
C GLN A 83 -19.33 5.67 36.02
N CYS A 84 -19.24 6.58 36.97
CA CYS A 84 -20.05 7.79 36.98
C CYS A 84 -19.21 9.03 37.33
N ASP A 85 -19.73 10.20 36.97
CA ASP A 85 -19.28 11.45 37.60
C ASP A 85 -19.65 11.51 39.09
N GLY A 86 -19.06 12.47 39.81
CA GLY A 86 -19.30 12.63 41.25
C GLY A 86 -20.76 12.95 41.62
N GLY A 87 -21.58 13.38 40.66
CA GLY A 87 -23.00 13.65 40.83
C GLY A 87 -23.92 12.48 40.46
N MET A 88 -23.37 11.37 39.94
CA MET A 88 -24.12 10.25 39.36
C MET A 88 -25.06 10.68 38.22
N VAL A 89 -24.73 11.77 37.51
CA VAL A 89 -25.57 12.32 36.42
C VAL A 89 -25.26 11.62 35.11
N HIS A 90 -23.98 11.50 34.80
CA HIS A 90 -23.49 10.80 33.63
C HIS A 90 -22.76 9.54 34.06
N CYS A 91 -23.28 8.40 33.61
CA CYS A 91 -22.73 7.08 33.92
C CYS A 91 -22.51 6.26 32.64
N SER A 92 -21.55 5.35 32.70
CA SER A 92 -21.40 4.26 31.74
C SER A 92 -22.51 3.21 31.96
N PRO A 93 -22.66 2.24 31.06
CA PRO A 93 -23.29 0.97 31.39
C PRO A 93 -22.61 0.30 32.60
N ASP A 94 -23.31 -0.64 33.23
CA ASP A 94 -22.72 -1.47 34.27
C ASP A 94 -21.90 -2.61 33.65
N PHE A 95 -20.59 -2.58 33.87
CA PHE A 95 -19.67 -3.57 33.30
C PHE A 95 -19.56 -4.78 34.22
N THR A 96 -19.71 -5.98 33.67
CA THR A 96 -19.72 -7.24 34.44
C THR A 96 -18.35 -7.64 34.96
N ASP A 97 -17.30 -7.24 34.26
CA ASP A 97 -15.92 -7.61 34.52
C ASP A 97 -14.96 -6.64 33.79
N PHE A 98 -13.66 -6.92 33.92
CA PHE A 98 -12.59 -6.21 33.22
C PHE A 98 -12.80 -6.19 31.70
N GLY A 99 -13.13 -7.34 31.10
CA GLY A 99 -13.22 -7.51 29.64
C GLY A 99 -14.32 -6.64 29.04
N HIS A 100 -15.51 -6.66 29.66
CA HIS A 100 -16.65 -5.85 29.24
C HIS A 100 -16.37 -4.35 29.34
N MET A 101 -15.68 -3.90 30.39
CA MET A 101 -15.24 -2.49 30.45
C MET A 101 -14.17 -2.18 29.41
N GLN A 102 -13.24 -3.12 29.20
CA GLN A 102 -12.17 -2.96 28.21
C GLN A 102 -12.72 -2.84 26.79
N ASP A 103 -13.83 -3.52 26.45
CA ASP A 103 -14.47 -3.39 25.14
C ASP A 103 -14.90 -1.93 24.89
N SER A 104 -15.49 -1.29 25.89
CA SER A 104 -15.90 0.11 25.80
C SER A 104 -14.71 1.06 25.68
N LEU A 105 -13.61 0.80 26.41
CA LEU A 105 -12.40 1.62 26.31
C LEU A 105 -11.77 1.49 24.93
N THR A 106 -11.62 0.26 24.43
CA THR A 106 -11.00 -0.03 23.15
C THR A 106 -11.81 0.56 22.00
N ALA A 107 -13.14 0.43 22.03
CA ALA A 107 -14.00 1.08 21.04
C ALA A 107 -13.88 2.61 21.05
N ALA A 108 -13.74 3.23 22.22
CA ALA A 108 -13.60 4.68 22.33
C ALA A 108 -12.27 5.20 21.76
N TYR A 109 -11.16 4.54 22.10
CA TYR A 109 -9.84 4.93 21.60
C TYR A 109 -9.68 4.65 20.11
N LEU A 110 -10.10 3.47 19.62
CA LEU A 110 -10.06 3.16 18.19
C LEU A 110 -10.98 4.07 17.38
N GLY A 111 -12.15 4.44 17.92
CA GLY A 111 -13.08 5.35 17.25
C GLY A 111 -12.45 6.71 16.93
N ILE A 112 -11.79 7.34 17.92
CA ILE A 112 -11.13 8.63 17.71
C ILE A 112 -9.80 8.49 16.95
N ALA A 113 -9.06 7.40 17.14
CA ALA A 113 -7.82 7.15 16.41
C ALA A 113 -8.08 6.99 14.91
N ASN A 114 -9.11 6.22 14.54
CA ASN A 114 -9.52 6.02 13.15
C ASN A 114 -10.03 7.32 12.50
N GLU A 115 -10.76 8.15 13.25
CA GLU A 115 -11.20 9.46 12.77
C GLU A 115 -10.01 10.38 12.48
N LEU A 116 -9.00 10.35 13.34
CA LEU A 116 -7.85 11.25 13.31
C LEU A 116 -6.67 10.73 12.48
N HIS A 117 -6.74 9.48 11.98
CA HIS A 117 -5.60 8.77 11.43
C HIS A 117 -4.40 8.74 12.40
N ALA A 118 -4.67 8.45 13.66
CA ALA A 118 -3.68 8.42 14.74
C ALA A 118 -3.36 6.99 15.17
N GLN A 119 -2.19 6.82 15.79
CA GLN A 119 -1.70 5.53 16.28
C GLN A 119 -2.33 5.20 17.64
N VAL A 120 -2.34 3.92 18.02
CA VAL A 120 -2.77 3.46 19.36
C VAL A 120 -1.73 2.53 19.98
N ALA A 121 -1.31 2.82 21.21
CA ALA A 121 -0.58 1.87 22.06
C ALA A 121 -1.60 1.03 22.84
N PRO A 122 -1.80 -0.27 22.52
CA PRO A 122 -2.94 -1.06 22.98
C PRO A 122 -2.73 -1.65 24.38
N VAL A 123 -2.39 -0.83 25.38
CA VAL A 123 -2.01 -1.30 26.72
C VAL A 123 -3.15 -2.06 27.40
N GLY A 124 -4.39 -1.57 27.33
CA GLY A 124 -5.54 -2.28 27.88
C GLY A 124 -5.81 -3.65 27.26
N GLU A 125 -5.51 -3.82 25.97
CA GLU A 125 -5.60 -5.13 25.30
C GLU A 125 -4.44 -6.05 25.66
N ALA A 126 -3.23 -5.52 25.82
CA ALA A 126 -2.11 -6.29 26.38
C ALA A 126 -2.43 -6.78 27.80
N TRP A 127 -3.07 -5.95 28.62
CA TRP A 127 -3.59 -6.36 29.92
C TRP A 127 -4.65 -7.45 29.81
N ARG A 128 -5.61 -7.31 28.88
CA ARG A 128 -6.63 -8.34 28.61
C ARG A 128 -6.00 -9.68 28.26
N HIS A 129 -4.99 -9.68 27.38
CA HIS A 129 -4.25 -10.88 27.00
C HIS A 129 -3.54 -11.51 28.19
N ALA A 130 -2.79 -10.72 28.97
CA ALA A 130 -2.07 -11.22 30.14
C ALA A 130 -3.00 -11.79 31.24
N LEU A 131 -4.18 -11.19 31.44
CA LEU A 131 -5.17 -11.61 32.43
C LEU A 131 -5.93 -12.90 32.07
N GLN A 132 -5.65 -13.50 30.90
CA GLN A 132 -6.04 -14.89 30.65
C GLN A 132 -5.43 -15.85 31.69
N ASP A 133 -4.27 -15.50 32.26
CA ASP A 133 -3.81 -16.07 33.53
C ASP A 133 -4.64 -15.50 34.69
N THR A 134 -5.66 -16.24 35.09
CA THR A 134 -6.56 -15.86 36.21
C THR A 134 -5.87 -15.71 37.57
N THR A 135 -4.62 -16.13 37.72
CA THR A 135 -3.84 -15.95 38.96
C THR A 135 -3.09 -14.61 38.98
N LEU A 136 -2.93 -13.98 37.82
CA LEU A 136 -2.24 -12.71 37.67
C LEU A 136 -3.07 -11.55 38.21
N VAL A 137 -2.41 -10.62 38.89
CA VAL A 137 -3.00 -9.35 39.33
C VAL A 137 -2.16 -8.23 38.76
N LEU A 138 -2.77 -7.35 37.97
CA LEU A 138 -2.12 -6.18 37.36
C LEU A 138 -2.50 -4.86 38.05
N HIS A 139 -3.63 -4.84 38.76
CA HIS A 139 -4.08 -3.69 39.54
C HIS A 139 -3.44 -3.63 40.94
N THR A 140 -3.43 -2.45 41.54
CA THR A 140 -3.23 -2.29 42.98
C THR A 140 -4.49 -2.67 43.76
N ALA A 141 -4.46 -2.53 45.09
CA ALA A 141 -5.58 -2.85 45.97
C ALA A 141 -6.84 -2.02 45.72
N ASP A 142 -6.73 -0.89 45.02
CA ASP A 142 -7.86 -0.05 44.64
C ASP A 142 -8.62 -0.53 43.39
N ASN A 143 -8.19 -1.65 42.80
CA ASN A 143 -8.79 -2.27 41.62
C ASN A 143 -8.79 -1.38 40.35
N SER A 144 -7.91 -0.36 40.33
CA SER A 144 -7.85 0.66 39.28
C SER A 144 -6.43 0.94 38.82
N HIS A 145 -5.58 1.41 39.72
CA HIS A 145 -4.22 1.80 39.38
C HIS A 145 -3.38 0.56 39.10
N PRO A 146 -2.31 0.68 38.30
CA PRO A 146 -1.44 -0.44 38.00
C PRO A 146 -0.49 -0.72 39.16
N ASN A 147 -0.27 -2.00 39.45
CA ASN A 147 0.86 -2.41 40.28
C ASN A 147 2.14 -2.49 39.42
N VAL A 148 3.23 -3.01 39.97
CA VAL A 148 4.52 -3.13 39.27
C VAL A 148 4.41 -3.98 37.99
N ALA A 149 3.67 -5.10 38.03
CA ALA A 149 3.45 -5.95 36.87
C ALA A 149 2.61 -5.25 35.79
N GLY A 150 1.52 -4.57 36.18
CA GLY A 150 0.69 -3.80 35.25
C GLY A 150 1.46 -2.65 34.60
N THR A 151 2.28 -1.94 35.38
CA THR A 151 3.15 -0.87 34.89
C THR A 151 4.22 -1.40 33.93
N TYR A 152 4.82 -2.53 34.26
CA TYR A 152 5.83 -3.17 33.40
C TYR A 152 5.24 -3.61 32.06
N LEU A 153 4.05 -4.21 32.06
CA LEU A 153 3.35 -4.58 30.84
C LEU A 153 3.04 -3.36 29.98
N ALA A 154 2.55 -2.27 30.58
CA ALA A 154 2.32 -1.01 29.86
C ALA A 154 3.61 -0.49 29.21
N ALA A 155 4.73 -0.52 29.93
CA ALA A 155 6.02 -0.13 29.40
C ALA A 155 6.48 -1.03 28.23
N CYS A 156 6.27 -2.34 28.31
CA CYS A 156 6.55 -3.27 27.21
C CYS A 156 5.70 -2.96 25.98
N THR A 157 4.40 -2.73 26.15
CA THR A 157 3.49 -2.38 25.04
C THR A 157 3.87 -1.06 24.38
N PHE A 158 4.23 -0.04 25.17
CA PHE A 158 4.75 1.21 24.61
C PHE A 158 6.07 0.99 23.87
N HIS A 159 6.95 0.13 24.39
CA HIS A 159 8.19 -0.17 23.71
C HIS A 159 7.92 -0.75 22.32
N THR A 160 7.07 -1.77 22.24
CA THR A 160 6.71 -2.37 20.95
C THR A 160 6.06 -1.34 20.01
N ALA A 161 5.11 -0.54 20.52
CA ALA A 161 4.37 0.42 19.70
C ALA A 161 5.23 1.59 19.17
N LEU A 162 6.22 2.04 19.95
CA LEU A 162 7.06 3.18 19.58
C LEU A 162 8.23 2.79 18.69
N TRP A 163 8.84 1.63 18.94
CA TRP A 163 10.08 1.22 18.25
C TRP A 163 9.85 0.14 17.19
N ASP A 164 8.65 -0.44 17.10
CA ASP A 164 8.39 -1.57 16.21
C ASP A 164 9.36 -2.74 16.50
N GLU A 165 9.64 -2.94 17.79
CA GLU A 165 10.60 -3.93 18.30
C GLU A 165 9.96 -4.82 19.37
N SER A 166 10.22 -6.12 19.28
CA SER A 166 9.75 -7.08 20.29
C SER A 166 10.33 -6.77 21.67
N PRO A 167 9.49 -6.70 22.72
CA PRO A 167 9.96 -6.52 24.09
C PRO A 167 10.48 -7.84 24.69
N VAL A 168 10.36 -8.97 23.99
CA VAL A 168 10.80 -10.29 24.46
C VAL A 168 12.32 -10.33 24.58
N GLY A 169 12.80 -10.66 25.78
CA GLY A 169 14.22 -10.74 26.08
C GLY A 169 14.84 -9.42 26.56
N LEU A 170 14.06 -8.33 26.68
CA LEU A 170 14.55 -7.10 27.30
C LEU A 170 15.04 -7.34 28.73
N GLY A 171 16.21 -6.78 29.05
CA GLY A 171 16.93 -7.05 30.31
C GLY A 171 16.46 -6.27 31.53
N TYR A 172 15.59 -5.26 31.38
CA TYR A 172 15.12 -4.44 32.50
C TYR A 172 14.36 -5.30 33.54
N ASP A 173 14.76 -5.17 34.81
CA ASP A 173 14.15 -5.89 35.93
C ASP A 173 13.46 -4.91 36.90
N PRO A 174 12.12 -4.80 36.89
CA PRO A 174 11.35 -4.02 37.86
C PRO A 174 11.23 -4.69 39.25
N GLY A 175 11.93 -5.80 39.52
CA GLY A 175 11.80 -6.58 40.74
C GLY A 175 10.73 -7.68 40.65
N LEU A 176 10.45 -8.17 39.44
CA LEU A 176 9.45 -9.23 39.18
C LEU A 176 10.12 -10.58 38.91
N PRO A 177 9.48 -11.71 39.27
CA PRO A 177 9.97 -13.04 38.91
C PRO A 177 10.24 -13.16 37.41
N VAL A 178 11.36 -13.80 37.04
CA VAL A 178 11.81 -13.94 35.64
C VAL A 178 10.71 -14.49 34.73
N ALA A 179 10.00 -15.54 35.18
CA ALA A 179 8.91 -16.14 34.42
C ALA A 179 7.74 -15.16 34.19
N GLN A 180 7.41 -14.35 35.20
CA GLN A 180 6.37 -13.33 35.07
C GLN A 180 6.79 -12.22 34.09
N ARG A 181 8.05 -11.77 34.15
CA ARG A 181 8.57 -10.77 33.20
C ARG A 181 8.48 -11.28 31.76
N ALA A 182 8.94 -12.51 31.51
CA ALA A 182 8.89 -13.12 30.19
C ALA A 182 7.43 -13.24 29.67
N ALA A 183 6.48 -13.63 30.52
CA ALA A 183 5.07 -13.71 30.14
C ALA A 183 4.45 -12.34 29.80
N LEU A 184 4.81 -11.29 30.54
CA LEU A 184 4.32 -9.93 30.28
C LEU A 184 4.92 -9.36 28.98
N GLN A 185 6.21 -9.58 28.73
CA GLN A 185 6.84 -9.24 27.45
C GLN A 185 6.13 -9.94 26.29
N ALA A 186 5.92 -11.26 26.40
CA ALA A 186 5.23 -12.03 25.37
C ALA A 186 3.77 -11.57 25.14
N SER A 187 3.07 -11.10 26.18
CA SER A 187 1.71 -10.57 26.04
C SER A 187 1.68 -9.23 25.30
N ALA A 188 2.65 -8.34 25.57
CA ALA A 188 2.78 -7.10 24.80
C ALA A 188 3.11 -7.36 23.33
N ASP A 189 4.05 -8.28 23.08
CA ASP A 189 4.45 -8.72 21.74
C ASP A 189 3.27 -9.29 20.94
N ALA A 190 2.56 -10.25 21.52
CA ALA A 190 1.44 -10.94 20.86
C ALA A 190 0.29 -10.00 20.49
N VAL A 191 0.02 -8.96 21.29
CA VAL A 191 -1.07 -8.01 21.02
C VAL A 191 -0.67 -6.95 20.02
N VAL A 192 0.56 -6.44 20.09
CA VAL A 192 1.00 -5.37 19.20
C VAL A 192 1.30 -5.89 17.79
N PHE A 193 1.87 -7.09 17.67
CA PHE A 193 2.19 -7.73 16.39
C PHE A 193 1.14 -8.73 15.90
N ASP A 194 -0.08 -8.69 16.45
CA ASP A 194 -1.19 -9.45 15.90
C ASP A 194 -1.47 -8.97 14.45
N PRO A 195 -1.35 -9.84 13.43
CA PRO A 195 -1.54 -9.45 12.03
C PRO A 195 -2.96 -8.99 11.70
N ASP A 196 -3.94 -9.34 12.53
CA ASP A 196 -5.34 -8.92 12.35
C ASP A 196 -5.66 -7.61 13.11
N ALA A 197 -4.69 -7.06 13.85
CA ALA A 197 -4.90 -5.87 14.66
C ALA A 197 -4.59 -4.56 13.91
N GLU A 198 -5.54 -3.63 13.94
CA GLU A 198 -5.42 -2.32 13.32
C GLU A 198 -5.09 -1.23 14.35
N TRP A 199 -3.84 -1.20 14.82
CA TRP A 199 -3.35 -0.18 15.77
C TRP A 199 -2.83 1.11 15.10
N GLY A 200 -2.77 1.12 13.77
CA GLY A 200 -2.30 2.26 13.00
C GLY A 200 -0.80 2.56 13.14
N LEU A 201 0.01 1.65 13.67
CA LEU A 201 1.44 1.88 13.95
C LEU A 201 2.28 2.13 12.68
N GLU A 202 1.77 1.76 11.51
CA GLU A 202 2.41 1.97 10.21
C GLU A 202 1.87 3.20 9.44
N LEU A 203 0.87 3.94 9.95
CA LEU A 203 0.14 4.98 9.20
C LEU A 203 1.04 6.08 8.60
N ASP A 204 2.18 6.35 9.22
CA ASP A 204 3.11 7.41 8.81
C ASP A 204 4.46 6.86 8.30
N ARG A 205 4.50 5.55 7.98
CA ARG A 205 5.60 4.95 7.22
C ARG A 205 5.24 4.96 5.74
N PRO A 206 6.00 5.67 4.88
CA PRO A 206 5.74 5.59 3.46
C PRO A 206 5.95 4.14 3.00
N VAL A 207 5.01 3.61 2.23
CA VAL A 207 5.17 2.35 1.49
C VAL A 207 5.22 2.71 0.01
N ALA A 208 6.42 2.63 -0.56
CA ALA A 208 6.70 3.07 -1.91
C ALA A 208 6.06 2.12 -2.93
N GLY A 209 5.36 2.69 -3.90
CA GLY A 209 4.71 1.97 -4.98
C GLY A 209 4.61 2.85 -6.22
N PHE A 210 4.73 2.24 -7.41
CA PHE A 210 4.43 2.96 -8.64
C PHE A 210 3.89 2.04 -9.74
N SER A 211 3.26 2.69 -10.71
CA SER A 211 2.89 2.14 -12.00
C SER A 211 3.61 2.87 -13.13
N TYR A 212 3.71 2.23 -14.29
CA TYR A 212 4.36 2.83 -15.45
C TYR A 212 3.70 2.45 -16.77
N VAL A 213 3.88 3.30 -17.78
CA VAL A 213 3.49 3.06 -19.17
C VAL A 213 4.69 3.34 -20.07
N VAL A 214 4.97 2.43 -21.02
CA VAL A 214 6.05 2.59 -22.00
C VAL A 214 5.46 2.94 -23.37
N ASN A 215 5.90 4.07 -23.92
CA ASN A 215 5.52 4.59 -25.23
C ASN A 215 6.79 4.72 -26.10
N GLY A 216 7.17 3.64 -26.77
CA GLY A 216 8.43 3.58 -27.53
C GLY A 216 9.64 3.72 -26.61
N GLY A 217 10.46 4.75 -26.83
CA GLY A 217 11.65 5.04 -26.03
C GLY A 217 11.37 5.75 -24.70
N THR A 218 10.11 6.08 -24.41
CA THR A 218 9.73 6.91 -23.26
C THR A 218 8.95 6.11 -22.25
N VAL A 219 9.29 6.24 -20.96
CA VAL A 219 8.49 5.76 -19.83
C VAL A 219 7.79 6.92 -19.16
N GLU A 220 6.52 6.73 -18.84
CA GLU A 220 5.74 7.59 -17.95
C GLU A 220 5.51 6.80 -16.66
N VAL A 221 5.88 7.38 -15.52
CA VAL A 221 5.74 6.78 -14.20
C VAL A 221 4.76 7.58 -13.35
N THR A 222 3.96 6.87 -12.55
CA THR A 222 2.98 7.45 -11.65
C THR A 222 3.06 6.77 -10.29
N ASP A 223 3.25 7.58 -9.26
CA ASP A 223 3.22 7.16 -7.86
C ASP A 223 1.90 6.48 -7.50
N THR A 224 2.01 5.38 -6.74
CA THR A 224 0.88 4.66 -6.14
C THR A 224 1.19 4.33 -4.68
N SER A 225 2.09 5.08 -4.05
CA SER A 225 2.56 4.82 -2.70
C SER A 225 1.48 5.07 -1.66
N LEU A 226 1.54 4.35 -0.55
CA LEU A 226 0.78 4.67 0.65
C LEU A 226 1.67 5.56 1.52
N ALA A 227 1.47 6.87 1.47
CA ALA A 227 2.29 7.82 2.20
C ALA A 227 1.50 9.10 2.55
N PRO A 228 1.91 9.85 3.59
CA PRO A 228 1.29 11.13 3.94
C PRO A 228 1.31 12.14 2.78
N ALA A 229 0.34 13.06 2.73
CA ALA A 229 0.23 14.05 1.66
C ALA A 229 1.43 15.01 1.55
N THR A 230 2.23 15.12 2.62
CA THR A 230 3.45 15.95 2.70
C THR A 230 4.70 15.24 2.17
N SER A 231 4.56 14.04 1.60
CA SER A 231 5.68 13.23 1.11
C SER A 231 6.36 13.84 -0.11
N THR A 232 7.65 13.53 -0.25
CA THR A 232 8.45 13.86 -1.43
C THR A 232 8.84 12.60 -2.19
N TYR A 233 8.93 12.71 -3.52
CA TYR A 233 9.12 11.59 -4.44
C TYR A 233 10.35 11.86 -5.32
N THR A 234 11.28 10.91 -5.35
CA THR A 234 12.49 10.97 -6.17
C THR A 234 12.59 9.72 -7.05
N TRP A 235 12.74 9.91 -8.34
CA TRP A 235 12.87 8.85 -9.33
C TRP A 235 14.32 8.72 -9.81
N ASP A 236 14.78 7.48 -9.98
CA ASP A 236 15.99 7.13 -10.74
C ASP A 236 15.58 6.16 -11.84
N PHE A 237 15.92 6.48 -13.09
CA PHE A 237 15.52 5.70 -14.26
C PHE A 237 16.54 4.59 -14.62
N GLY A 238 17.63 4.44 -13.88
CA GLY A 238 18.61 3.37 -14.07
C GLY A 238 19.60 3.60 -15.22
N ASP A 239 19.52 4.74 -15.91
CA ASP A 239 20.47 5.19 -16.94
C ASP A 239 21.20 6.49 -16.57
N GLY A 240 21.04 6.93 -15.31
CA GLY A 240 21.55 8.20 -14.79
C GLY A 240 20.56 9.37 -14.88
N GLY A 241 19.39 9.17 -15.50
CA GLY A 241 18.28 10.12 -15.44
C GLY A 241 17.57 10.10 -14.08
N THR A 242 17.18 11.27 -13.57
CA THR A 242 16.40 11.41 -12.33
C THR A 242 15.27 12.41 -12.48
N ALA A 243 14.19 12.25 -11.71
CA ALA A 243 13.09 13.22 -11.64
C ALA A 243 12.54 13.35 -10.22
N ASN A 244 11.72 14.38 -9.98
CA ASN A 244 11.02 14.59 -8.71
C ASN A 244 9.53 14.79 -8.94
N GLY A 245 8.74 14.48 -7.91
CA GLY A 245 7.29 14.64 -7.91
C GLY A 245 6.52 13.33 -8.11
N PRO A 246 5.20 13.31 -7.89
CA PRO A 246 4.40 12.08 -7.90
C PRO A 246 4.25 11.47 -9.30
N THR A 247 4.54 12.21 -10.36
CA THR A 247 4.60 11.69 -11.73
C THR A 247 5.85 12.20 -12.42
N ALA A 248 6.39 11.39 -13.33
CA ALA A 248 7.55 11.78 -14.14
C ALA A 248 7.52 11.08 -15.51
N THR A 249 8.29 11.62 -16.45
CA THR A 249 8.48 11.06 -17.78
C THR A 249 9.97 11.07 -18.11
N HIS A 250 10.48 9.98 -18.68
CA HIS A 250 11.87 9.85 -19.08
C HIS A 250 12.03 9.13 -20.41
N THR A 251 12.96 9.60 -21.25
CA THR A 251 13.22 9.04 -22.58
C THR A 251 14.62 8.47 -22.63
N TYR A 252 14.71 7.17 -22.89
CA TYR A 252 15.97 6.44 -22.96
C TYR A 252 16.61 6.58 -24.35
N ALA A 253 17.93 6.66 -24.36
CA ALA A 253 18.70 6.72 -25.61
C ALA A 253 18.75 5.38 -26.37
N GLY A 254 18.52 4.26 -25.66
CA GLY A 254 18.61 2.91 -26.22
C GLY A 254 17.46 2.03 -25.78
N THR A 255 17.28 0.91 -26.48
CA THR A 255 16.45 -0.19 -26.01
C THR A 255 17.19 -1.01 -24.97
N GLY A 256 16.45 -1.64 -24.08
CA GLY A 256 17.01 -2.43 -22.99
C GLY A 256 16.04 -2.53 -21.83
N THR A 257 16.44 -3.29 -20.81
CA THR A 257 15.75 -3.31 -19.53
C THR A 257 16.47 -2.38 -18.58
N TYR A 258 15.73 -1.44 -17.98
CA TYR A 258 16.25 -0.47 -17.02
C TYR A 258 15.58 -0.69 -15.66
N THR A 259 16.35 -0.62 -14.59
CA THR A 259 15.81 -0.69 -13.22
C THR A 259 15.38 0.70 -12.79
N VAL A 260 14.08 0.96 -12.83
CA VAL A 260 13.50 2.23 -12.38
C VAL A 260 13.22 2.12 -10.88
N SER A 261 13.63 3.12 -10.11
CA SER A 261 13.38 3.21 -8.68
C SER A 261 12.63 4.47 -8.31
N LEU A 262 11.77 4.36 -7.30
CA LEU A 262 11.09 5.45 -6.63
C LEU A 262 11.48 5.43 -5.16
N VAL A 263 12.01 6.54 -4.67
CA VAL A 263 12.21 6.82 -3.24
C VAL A 263 11.12 7.77 -2.78
N VAL A 264 10.34 7.34 -1.79
CA VAL A 264 9.34 8.17 -1.11
C VAL A 264 9.87 8.55 0.25
N SER A 265 9.89 9.84 0.57
CA SER A 265 10.31 10.34 1.87
C SER A 265 9.17 11.08 2.54
N ALA A 266 8.86 10.71 3.78
CA ALA A 266 7.85 11.33 4.62
C ALA A 266 8.38 11.43 6.05
N CYS A 267 8.44 12.64 6.60
CA CYS A 267 8.72 12.84 8.02
C CYS A 267 9.98 12.14 8.55
N GLY A 268 11.08 12.25 7.79
CA GLY A 268 12.37 11.63 8.14
C GLY A 268 12.45 10.13 7.88
N ARG A 269 11.36 9.49 7.47
CA ARG A 269 11.30 8.10 7.03
C ARG A 269 11.32 8.02 5.51
N MET A 270 11.87 6.93 5.00
CA MET A 270 11.96 6.69 3.55
C MET A 270 11.63 5.24 3.26
N ASP A 271 11.00 5.01 2.11
CA ASP A 271 10.87 3.68 1.51
C ASP A 271 11.22 3.74 0.02
N THR A 272 11.66 2.62 -0.52
CA THR A 272 12.15 2.52 -1.90
C THR A 272 11.56 1.30 -2.58
N VAL A 273 11.00 1.51 -3.78
CA VAL A 273 10.55 0.44 -4.65
C VAL A 273 11.31 0.47 -5.97
N MET A 274 11.59 -0.70 -6.53
CA MET A 274 12.28 -0.88 -7.81
C MET A 274 11.49 -1.79 -8.73
N GLN A 275 11.40 -1.45 -10.01
CA GLN A 275 10.82 -2.32 -11.05
C GLN A 275 11.70 -2.32 -12.30
N GLU A 276 11.78 -3.47 -12.97
CA GLU A 276 12.40 -3.57 -14.28
C GLU A 276 11.43 -3.07 -15.37
N VAL A 277 11.86 -2.08 -16.14
CA VAL A 277 11.11 -1.50 -17.26
C VAL A 277 11.82 -1.84 -18.57
N ALA A 278 11.14 -2.61 -19.42
CA ALA A 278 11.64 -2.95 -20.75
C ALA A 278 11.31 -1.84 -21.75
N ILE A 279 12.34 -1.15 -22.22
CA ILE A 279 12.25 -0.14 -23.27
C ILE A 279 12.49 -0.82 -24.60
N THR A 280 11.47 -0.78 -25.45
CA THR A 280 11.50 -1.36 -26.79
C THR A 280 11.19 -0.27 -27.79
N THR A 281 11.80 -0.36 -28.96
CA THR A 281 11.28 0.38 -30.09
C THR A 281 9.98 -0.29 -30.51
N LEU A 282 8.88 0.46 -30.57
CA LEU A 282 7.79 0.15 -31.50
C LEU A 282 8.30 0.43 -32.92
N GLY A 283 9.33 -0.31 -33.32
CA GLY A 283 9.74 -0.41 -34.70
C GLY A 283 9.07 -1.66 -35.26
N LEU A 284 8.35 -1.51 -36.37
CA LEU A 284 8.31 -2.61 -37.32
C LEU A 284 9.79 -2.94 -37.59
N ALA A 285 10.26 -4.07 -37.05
CA ALA A 285 11.47 -4.66 -37.56
C ALA A 285 11.17 -4.98 -39.02
N GLU A 286 11.53 -4.06 -39.92
CA GLU A 286 11.62 -4.35 -41.33
C GLU A 286 12.63 -5.50 -41.41
N ARG A 287 12.10 -6.72 -41.56
CA ARG A 287 12.95 -7.88 -41.80
C ARG A 287 13.68 -7.58 -43.11
N GLU A 288 14.95 -7.20 -43.02
CA GLU A 288 15.84 -7.28 -44.17
C GLU A 288 15.76 -8.71 -44.69
N GLY A 289 15.17 -8.89 -45.88
CA GLY A 289 14.93 -10.20 -46.47
C GLY A 289 13.59 -10.41 -47.20
N LEU A 290 12.77 -9.38 -47.43
CA LEU A 290 11.74 -9.49 -48.48
C LEU A 290 12.40 -9.32 -49.85
N SER A 291 12.97 -10.43 -50.35
CA SER A 291 13.36 -10.57 -51.75
C SER A 291 12.14 -10.32 -52.64
N GLU A 292 12.21 -9.24 -53.42
CA GLU A 292 11.32 -8.85 -54.51
C GLU A 292 9.82 -8.77 -54.18
N MET A 293 9.39 -7.59 -53.75
CA MET A 293 7.98 -7.21 -53.87
C MET A 293 7.69 -6.90 -55.33
N LEU A 294 7.09 -7.85 -56.05
CA LEU A 294 6.76 -7.68 -57.47
C LEU A 294 5.64 -6.64 -57.65
N PRO A 295 5.60 -5.94 -58.81
CA PRO A 295 4.58 -4.94 -59.06
C PRO A 295 3.18 -5.54 -58.92
N ALA A 296 2.24 -4.69 -58.49
CA ALA A 296 0.86 -5.09 -58.33
C ALA A 296 0.29 -5.61 -59.66
N VAL A 297 -0.45 -6.72 -59.60
CA VAL A 297 -1.14 -7.27 -60.77
C VAL A 297 -2.64 -7.06 -60.62
N VAL A 298 -3.26 -6.56 -61.69
CA VAL A 298 -4.72 -6.42 -61.79
C VAL A 298 -5.27 -7.62 -62.52
N ILE A 299 -6.29 -8.26 -61.98
CA ILE A 299 -6.89 -9.48 -62.52
C ILE A 299 -8.41 -9.42 -62.49
N THR A 300 -9.06 -10.19 -63.36
CA THR A 300 -10.46 -10.58 -63.21
C THR A 300 -10.52 -11.91 -62.45
N ASP A 301 -10.34 -13.05 -63.13
CA ASP A 301 -10.45 -14.37 -62.49
C ASP A 301 -9.18 -15.22 -62.58
N VAL A 302 -8.17 -14.77 -63.32
CA VAL A 302 -6.94 -15.53 -63.58
C VAL A 302 -5.74 -14.72 -63.12
N LEU A 303 -5.02 -15.27 -62.14
CA LEU A 303 -3.77 -14.73 -61.63
C LEU A 303 -2.60 -15.34 -62.39
N PRO A 304 -1.79 -14.56 -63.12
CA PRO A 304 -0.51 -15.05 -63.63
C PRO A 304 0.41 -15.32 -62.45
N VAL A 305 0.87 -16.57 -62.32
CA VAL A 305 1.84 -16.97 -61.31
C VAL A 305 2.86 -17.87 -61.97
N GLU A 306 4.13 -17.51 -61.89
CA GLU A 306 5.23 -18.30 -62.40
C GLU A 306 5.97 -18.91 -61.20
N ALA A 307 6.02 -20.23 -61.15
CA ALA A 307 6.71 -20.98 -60.11
C ALA A 307 7.82 -21.81 -60.76
N GLN A 308 9.06 -21.61 -60.29
CA GLN A 308 10.21 -22.37 -60.78
C GLN A 308 10.26 -23.78 -60.16
N GLU A 309 9.68 -23.93 -58.96
CA GLU A 309 9.55 -25.19 -58.23
C GLU A 309 8.10 -25.43 -57.76
N ALA A 310 7.84 -26.58 -57.13
CA ALA A 310 6.52 -26.86 -56.57
C ALA A 310 6.29 -26.07 -55.28
N VAL A 311 5.33 -25.15 -55.31
CA VAL A 311 5.07 -24.22 -54.20
C VAL A 311 3.59 -24.21 -53.82
N ARG A 312 3.31 -23.82 -52.58
CA ARG A 312 1.94 -23.51 -52.14
C ARG A 312 1.69 -22.02 -52.29
N ALA A 313 0.74 -21.66 -53.13
CA ALA A 313 0.29 -20.28 -53.29
C ALA A 313 -0.94 -20.04 -52.41
N GLU A 314 -0.96 -18.92 -51.71
CA GLU A 314 -2.07 -18.46 -50.89
C GLU A 314 -2.43 -17.03 -51.27
N LEU A 315 -3.72 -16.76 -51.35
CA LEU A 315 -4.25 -15.41 -51.47
C LEU A 315 -4.81 -14.98 -50.12
N LEU A 316 -4.41 -13.80 -49.66
CA LEU A 316 -4.73 -13.26 -48.34
C LEU A 316 -5.48 -11.94 -48.48
N THR A 317 -6.40 -11.66 -47.55
CA THR A 317 -6.98 -10.32 -47.38
C THR A 317 -5.92 -9.35 -46.85
N VAL A 318 -6.24 -8.04 -46.84
CA VAL A 318 -5.39 -7.00 -46.21
C VAL A 318 -5.18 -7.22 -44.71
N GLU A 319 -6.07 -7.98 -44.06
CA GLU A 319 -5.98 -8.38 -42.65
C GLU A 319 -5.17 -9.68 -42.46
N GLY A 320 -4.61 -10.25 -43.54
CA GLY A 320 -3.79 -11.47 -43.49
C GLY A 320 -4.57 -12.78 -43.45
N ARG A 321 -5.89 -12.77 -43.70
CA ARG A 321 -6.69 -14.00 -43.75
C ARG A 321 -6.57 -14.69 -45.10
N VAL A 322 -6.22 -15.98 -45.13
CA VAL A 322 -6.19 -16.79 -46.36
C VAL A 322 -7.61 -17.01 -46.89
N VAL A 323 -7.87 -16.60 -48.12
CA VAL A 323 -9.17 -16.72 -48.81
C VAL A 323 -9.15 -17.74 -49.95
N ALA A 324 -7.97 -18.02 -50.50
CA ALA A 324 -7.78 -19.08 -51.49
C ALA A 324 -6.37 -19.68 -51.33
N SER A 325 -6.23 -20.97 -51.65
CA SER A 325 -4.90 -21.57 -51.75
C SER A 325 -4.85 -22.64 -52.85
N THR A 326 -3.69 -22.82 -53.46
CA THR A 326 -3.44 -23.87 -54.43
C THR A 326 -2.00 -24.37 -54.37
N ARG A 327 -1.73 -25.50 -55.02
CA ARG A 327 -0.36 -25.95 -55.27
C ARG A 327 -0.01 -25.65 -56.72
N LEU A 328 1.05 -24.87 -56.90
CA LEU A 328 1.64 -24.59 -58.21
C LEU A 328 2.76 -25.59 -58.47
N ARG A 329 2.92 -25.97 -59.73
CA ARG A 329 3.98 -26.85 -60.19
C ARG A 329 4.78 -26.11 -61.27
N PRO A 330 6.06 -26.48 -61.47
CA PRO A 330 6.86 -25.91 -62.55
C PRO A 330 6.14 -25.98 -63.90
N GLY A 331 6.17 -24.89 -64.65
CA GLY A 331 5.53 -24.77 -65.97
C GLY A 331 4.04 -24.42 -65.98
N ARG A 332 3.40 -24.24 -64.81
CA ARG A 332 2.05 -23.69 -64.71
C ARG A 332 2.14 -22.18 -64.48
N ASN A 333 1.72 -21.40 -65.48
CA ASN A 333 1.87 -19.94 -65.45
C ASN A 333 0.63 -19.18 -64.96
N THR A 334 -0.45 -19.89 -64.63
CA THR A 334 -1.72 -19.27 -64.21
C THR A 334 -2.47 -20.04 -63.13
N TRP A 335 -3.14 -19.29 -62.26
CA TRP A 335 -4.07 -19.78 -61.25
C TRP A 335 -5.44 -19.13 -61.43
N SER A 336 -6.46 -19.92 -61.79
CA SER A 336 -7.85 -19.47 -61.82
C SER A 336 -8.45 -19.48 -60.42
N MET A 337 -8.98 -18.35 -59.97
CA MET A 337 -9.49 -18.15 -58.60
C MET A 337 -11.01 -18.27 -58.48
N GLY A 338 -11.70 -18.61 -59.58
CA GLY A 338 -13.16 -18.77 -59.65
C GLY A 338 -13.93 -17.45 -59.49
N SER A 339 -15.16 -17.42 -59.99
CA SER A 339 -16.04 -16.23 -59.95
C SER A 339 -16.53 -15.87 -58.54
N GLY A 340 -16.32 -16.73 -57.55
CA GLY A 340 -16.77 -16.53 -56.16
C GLY A 340 -15.90 -15.60 -55.32
N LEU A 341 -14.70 -15.23 -55.78
CA LEU A 341 -13.84 -14.29 -55.05
C LEU A 341 -14.26 -12.84 -55.38
N PRO A 342 -14.57 -11.98 -54.39
CA PRO A 342 -15.05 -10.62 -54.66
C PRO A 342 -13.94 -9.70 -55.18
N ALA A 343 -14.32 -8.65 -55.93
CA ALA A 343 -13.43 -7.58 -56.34
C ALA A 343 -12.90 -6.83 -55.11
N ALA A 344 -11.60 -6.93 -54.85
CA ALA A 344 -10.95 -6.34 -53.68
C ALA A 344 -9.42 -6.36 -53.85
N LEU A 345 -8.74 -5.78 -52.87
CA LEU A 345 -7.30 -5.87 -52.73
C LEU A 345 -6.91 -7.13 -51.94
N TYR A 346 -5.97 -7.87 -52.50
CA TYR A 346 -5.41 -9.08 -51.91
C TYR A 346 -3.88 -9.07 -51.95
N THR A 347 -3.31 -10.00 -51.20
CA THR A 347 -1.88 -10.29 -51.20
C THR A 347 -1.67 -11.76 -51.56
N LEU A 348 -0.89 -12.03 -52.61
CA LEU A 348 -0.40 -13.37 -52.93
C LEU A 348 0.86 -13.65 -52.11
N ARG A 349 0.92 -14.82 -51.48
CA ARG A 349 2.12 -15.41 -50.88
C ARG A 349 2.42 -16.76 -51.51
N THR A 350 3.67 -17.02 -51.88
CA THR A 350 4.13 -18.38 -52.20
C THR A 350 5.03 -18.94 -51.10
N LEU A 351 4.83 -20.22 -50.79
CA LEU A 351 5.54 -20.95 -49.76
C LEU A 351 6.22 -22.17 -50.39
N THR A 352 7.50 -22.37 -50.08
CA THR A 352 8.24 -23.57 -50.46
C THR A 352 7.69 -24.81 -49.73
N ALA A 353 8.16 -26.01 -50.10
CA ALA A 353 7.80 -27.25 -49.41
C ALA A 353 8.15 -27.24 -47.91
N THR A 354 9.16 -26.47 -47.50
CA THR A 354 9.58 -26.31 -46.10
C THR A 354 8.79 -25.24 -45.35
N GLY A 355 7.85 -24.55 -46.01
CA GLY A 355 7.06 -23.48 -45.43
C GLY A 355 7.76 -22.12 -45.40
N ALA A 356 8.95 -22.00 -46.01
CA ALA A 356 9.61 -20.72 -46.17
C ALA A 356 8.85 -19.86 -47.19
N VAL A 357 8.69 -18.57 -46.89
CA VAL A 357 8.08 -17.63 -47.84
C VAL A 357 9.08 -17.31 -48.93
N GLU A 358 8.68 -17.56 -50.17
CA GLU A 358 9.52 -17.32 -51.34
C GLU A 358 9.20 -15.96 -51.99
N ARG A 359 7.92 -15.58 -52.04
CA ARG A 359 7.48 -14.34 -52.71
C ARG A 359 6.21 -13.77 -52.08
N TRP A 360 6.12 -12.44 -52.16
CA TRP A 360 4.88 -11.68 -51.94
C TRP A 360 4.53 -10.84 -53.17
N GLN A 361 3.24 -10.72 -53.48
CA GLN A 361 2.77 -9.83 -54.53
C GLN A 361 1.40 -9.24 -54.22
N ARG A 362 1.22 -7.96 -54.52
CA ARG A 362 -0.09 -7.30 -54.43
C ARG A 362 -0.99 -7.71 -55.61
N VAL A 363 -2.22 -8.10 -55.32
CA VAL A 363 -3.21 -8.53 -56.33
C VAL A 363 -4.47 -7.68 -56.20
N VAL A 364 -4.86 -6.99 -57.26
CA VAL A 364 -6.12 -6.24 -57.32
C VAL A 364 -7.09 -7.04 -58.18
N LYS A 365 -8.19 -7.54 -57.59
CA LYS A 365 -9.27 -8.17 -58.35
C LYS A 365 -10.31 -7.12 -58.74
N GLU A 366 -10.55 -6.95 -60.03
CA GLU A 366 -11.64 -6.14 -60.57
C GLU A 366 -12.90 -6.98 -60.81
N ARG A 367 -14.02 -6.32 -61.07
CA ARG A 367 -15.33 -6.97 -61.28
C ARG A 367 -15.42 -7.71 -62.60
#